data_AF-A0A832NCT8-F1
#
_entry.id   AF-A0A832NCT8-F1
#
_cell.length_a   1.000
_cell.length_b   1.000
_cell.length_c   1.000
_cell.angle_alpha   90.00
_cell.angle_beta   90.00
_cell.angle_gamma   90.00
#
_symmetry.space_group_name_H-M   'P 1'
#
loop_
_entity.id
_entity.type
_entity.pdbx_description
1 polymer ?
#
loop_
_entity_poly.entity_id
_entity_poly.type
_entity_poly.pdbx_seq_one_letter_code
_entity_poly.pdbx_strand_id
1 'polypeptide(L)'
;MPEARAFVAETTADGRLVYLSATARPAQPGLEQALTDLLHELARRSYSELHGDKVRLEALRALRSRGFAVEDVEIAVSYRCPQCGASIQLNPEAVVYVCPYCGWAGDVRGEGVVVRVWPAGHRGLVEGLVRRLGEEPVAVELRYVPFWVFEASVEADYAATVVYRRARPAGGYGRGPYETRYVRERMRVSGRIQFKAVRAVPARLHAEVFGGEELRLWVERRWCLQQPPALEAEAAKSIAPSILAPELSREVAAEAAVDALEDEAAEEARR
;
A
#
# COMPACT_ATOMS: atom_id res chain seq x y z
N MET A 1 34.16 20.35 20.65
CA MET A 1 33.46 21.07 21.73
C MET A 1 32.57 20.08 22.46
N PRO A 2 32.32 20.21 23.77
CA PRO A 2 31.44 19.30 24.49
C PRO A 2 29.99 19.42 23.99
N GLU A 3 29.31 18.28 23.82
CA GLU A 3 27.97 18.17 23.25
C GLU A 3 27.05 17.45 24.24
N ALA A 4 25.80 17.87 24.33
CA ALA A 4 24.74 17.15 25.04
C ALA A 4 23.98 16.27 24.05
N ARG A 5 23.63 15.04 24.45
CA ARG A 5 22.93 14.08 23.60
C ARG A 5 21.74 13.49 24.33
N ALA A 6 20.65 13.24 23.61
CA ALA A 6 19.48 12.53 24.10
C ALA A 6 18.96 11.57 23.04
N PHE A 7 18.32 10.49 23.50
CA PHE A 7 17.74 9.47 22.66
C PHE A 7 16.47 8.92 23.29
N VAL A 8 15.38 8.83 22.52
CA VAL A 8 14.11 8.24 22.95
C VAL A 8 13.54 7.34 21.84
N ALA A 9 12.84 6.29 22.25
CA ALA A 9 12.03 5.44 21.38
C ALA A 9 10.57 5.72 21.69
N GLU A 10 9.82 6.21 20.70
CA GLU A 10 8.47 6.72 20.90
C GLU A 10 7.54 6.35 19.75
N THR A 11 6.25 6.37 20.03
CA THR A 11 5.20 6.22 19.01
C THR A 11 4.66 7.60 18.65
N THR A 12 4.72 7.91 17.37
CA THR A 12 4.19 9.16 16.80
C THR A 12 2.67 9.24 16.91
N ALA A 13 2.09 10.43 16.73
CA ALA A 13 0.63 10.60 16.76
C ALA A 13 -0.12 9.79 15.68
N ASP A 14 0.53 9.53 14.54
CA ASP A 14 0.01 8.65 13.48
C ASP A 14 0.33 7.17 13.72
N GLY A 15 0.86 6.82 14.90
CA GLY A 15 1.05 5.44 15.36
C GLY A 15 2.36 4.79 14.92
N ARG A 16 3.28 5.53 14.28
CA ARG A 16 4.56 4.96 13.81
C ARG A 16 5.59 4.90 14.93
N LEU A 17 6.32 3.79 15.02
CA LEU A 17 7.39 3.59 16.00
C LEU A 17 8.69 4.22 15.48
N VAL A 18 9.16 5.28 16.15
CA VAL A 18 10.34 6.04 15.73
C VAL A 18 11.39 6.11 16.84
N TYR A 19 12.64 6.29 16.43
CA TYR A 19 13.77 6.53 17.31
C TYR A 19 14.30 7.93 17.05
N LEU A 20 14.10 8.81 18.02
CA LEU A 20 14.54 10.20 17.97
C LEU A 20 15.86 10.34 18.71
N SER A 21 16.80 11.03 18.08
CA SER A 21 18.04 11.44 18.73
C SER A 21 18.24 12.94 18.54
N ALA A 22 18.68 13.62 19.60
CA ALA A 22 19.07 15.03 19.54
C ALA A 22 20.50 15.23 20.03
N THR A 23 21.26 16.08 19.33
CA THR A 23 22.58 16.54 19.75
C THR A 23 22.57 18.06 19.82
N ALA A 24 22.98 18.65 20.94
CA ALA A 24 23.02 20.11 21.12
C ALA A 24 24.40 20.60 21.56
N ARG A 25 24.76 21.80 21.09
CA ARG A 25 26.04 22.47 21.40
C ARG A 25 25.82 23.92 21.87
N PRO A 26 26.61 24.41 22.85
CA PRO A 26 27.53 23.66 23.73
C PRO A 26 26.79 22.91 24.86
N ALA A 27 27.41 21.83 25.36
CA ALA A 27 26.89 21.09 26.51
C ALA A 27 26.75 21.98 27.76
N GLN A 28 25.63 21.83 28.47
CA GLN A 28 25.29 22.57 29.69
C GLN A 28 24.63 21.61 30.70
N PRO A 29 24.77 21.86 32.02
CA PRO A 29 24.06 21.09 33.04
C PRO A 29 22.54 21.08 32.80
N GLY A 30 21.91 19.92 32.85
CA GLY A 30 20.46 19.77 32.65
C GLY A 30 19.99 19.80 31.19
N LEU A 31 20.87 20.11 30.23
CA LEU A 31 20.51 20.17 28.81
C LEU A 31 20.10 18.80 28.26
N GLU A 32 20.76 17.71 28.69
CA GLU A 32 20.39 16.35 28.26
C GLU A 32 18.96 15.98 28.67
N GLN A 33 18.55 16.31 29.90
CA GLN A 33 17.17 16.07 30.34
C GLN A 33 16.19 16.94 29.55
N ALA A 34 16.52 18.22 29.32
CA ALA A 34 15.67 19.11 28.54
C ALA A 34 15.52 18.65 27.08
N LEU A 35 16.56 18.04 26.50
CA LEU A 35 16.50 17.41 25.18
C LEU A 35 15.61 16.18 25.20
N THR A 36 15.74 15.30 26.20
CA THR A 36 14.85 14.13 26.36
C THR A 36 13.38 14.55 26.42
N ASP A 37 13.05 15.53 27.26
CA ASP A 37 11.69 16.05 27.40
C ASP A 37 11.17 16.65 26.07
N LEU A 38 12.03 17.39 25.37
CA LEU A 38 11.73 17.94 24.04
C LEU A 38 11.46 16.83 23.02
N LEU A 39 12.24 15.75 23.01
CA LEU A 39 12.03 14.63 22.10
C LEU A 39 10.69 13.94 22.36
N HIS A 40 10.30 13.74 23.63
CA HIS A 40 8.97 13.22 23.98
C HIS A 40 7.83 14.16 23.52
N GLU A 41 8.01 15.47 23.61
CA GLU A 41 7.04 16.45 23.10
C GLU A 41 6.92 16.41 21.58
N LEU A 42 8.06 16.33 20.87
CA LEU A 42 8.09 16.22 19.42
C LEU A 42 7.41 14.93 18.95
N ALA A 43 7.61 13.81 19.64
CA ALA A 43 6.98 12.54 19.32
C ALA A 43 5.44 12.58 19.33
N ARG A 44 4.79 13.58 19.97
CA ARG A 44 3.33 13.75 19.91
C ARG A 44 2.81 14.28 18.57
N ARG A 45 3.68 14.50 17.59
CA ARG A 45 3.34 14.95 16.23
C ARG A 45 3.28 13.78 15.26
N SER A 46 2.77 14.01 14.06
CA SER A 46 2.85 13.00 13.00
C SER A 46 4.29 12.84 12.50
N TYR A 47 4.65 11.66 11.99
CA TYR A 47 5.98 11.41 11.43
C TYR A 47 6.42 12.45 10.38
N SER A 48 5.51 12.86 9.50
CA SER A 48 5.79 13.86 8.45
C SER A 48 6.25 15.22 9.00
N GLU A 49 5.87 15.54 10.23
CA GLU A 49 6.20 16.80 10.90
C GLU A 49 7.51 16.74 11.69
N LEU A 50 8.17 15.58 11.76
CA LEU A 50 9.42 15.38 12.51
C LEU A 50 10.69 15.66 11.69
N HIS A 51 10.53 16.16 10.47
CA HIS A 51 11.64 16.38 9.54
C HIS A 51 11.81 17.85 9.16
N GLY A 52 13.03 18.17 8.71
CA GLY A 52 13.38 19.45 8.12
C GLY A 52 13.73 20.56 9.12
N ASP A 53 14.08 21.72 8.57
CA ASP A 53 14.62 22.85 9.32
C ASP A 53 13.62 23.45 10.31
N LYS A 54 12.32 23.32 10.04
CA LYS A 54 11.26 23.81 10.94
C LYS A 54 11.38 23.19 12.33
N VAL A 55 11.56 21.87 12.41
CA VAL A 55 11.70 21.13 13.68
C VAL A 55 12.95 21.58 14.42
N ARG A 56 14.06 21.73 13.70
CA ARG A 56 15.32 22.24 14.26
C ARG A 56 15.17 23.64 14.85
N LEU A 57 14.53 24.57 14.12
CA LEU A 57 14.31 25.94 14.58
C LEU A 57 13.38 26.01 15.79
N GLU A 58 12.33 25.20 15.82
CA GLU A 58 11.42 25.09 16.96
C GLU A 58 12.13 24.52 18.19
N ALA A 59 12.96 23.49 18.02
CA ALA A 59 13.79 22.93 19.08
C ALA A 59 14.75 23.98 19.67
N LEU A 60 15.44 24.75 18.83
CA LEU A 60 16.30 25.85 19.29
C LEU A 60 15.54 26.89 20.10
N ARG A 61 14.35 27.29 19.63
CA ARG A 61 13.49 28.26 20.33
C ARG A 61 13.01 27.71 21.67
N ALA A 62 12.59 26.44 21.71
CA ALA A 62 12.14 25.78 22.92
C ALA A 62 13.26 25.72 23.98
N LEU A 63 14.45 25.26 23.59
CA LEU A 63 15.61 25.20 24.49
C LEU A 63 16.03 26.59 25.00
N ARG A 64 16.05 27.61 24.13
CA ARG A 64 16.33 28.99 24.54
C ARG A 64 15.28 29.54 25.51
N SER A 65 13.99 29.24 25.29
CA SER A 65 12.93 29.66 26.20
C SER A 65 13.04 29.01 27.59
N ARG A 66 13.64 27.82 27.67
CA ARG A 66 13.97 27.11 28.91
C ARG A 66 15.26 27.62 29.57
N GLY A 67 15.90 28.65 29.01
CA GLY A 67 17.09 29.29 29.58
C GLY A 67 18.44 28.72 29.10
N PHE A 68 18.46 27.80 28.13
CA PHE A 68 19.71 27.23 27.62
C PHE A 68 20.31 28.08 26.50
N ALA A 69 21.62 28.34 26.59
CA ALA A 69 22.37 29.03 25.55
C ALA A 69 22.82 28.01 24.48
N VAL A 70 21.94 27.68 23.53
CA VAL A 70 22.20 26.69 22.47
C VAL A 70 22.51 27.40 21.15
N GLU A 71 23.68 27.12 20.59
CA GLU A 71 24.14 27.61 19.29
C GLU A 71 23.58 26.76 18.15
N ASP A 72 23.62 25.43 18.35
CA ASP A 72 23.23 24.46 17.35
C ASP A 72 22.55 23.24 17.99
N VAL A 73 21.56 22.69 17.27
CA VAL A 73 20.88 21.45 17.61
C VAL A 73 20.64 20.65 16.34
N GLU A 74 20.94 19.37 16.40
CA GLU A 74 20.64 18.40 15.35
C GLU A 74 19.62 17.42 15.91
N ILE A 75 18.52 17.20 15.17
CA ILE A 75 17.51 16.20 15.49
C ILE A 75 17.47 15.22 14.32
N ALA A 76 17.66 13.94 14.64
CA ALA A 76 17.55 12.87 13.68
C ALA A 76 16.40 11.93 14.08
N VAL A 77 15.61 11.57 13.08
CA VAL A 77 14.55 10.56 13.18
C VAL A 77 15.06 9.34 12.44
N SER A 78 15.04 8.19 13.10
CA SER A 78 15.43 6.91 12.50
C SER A 78 14.38 5.85 12.79
N TYR A 79 14.20 4.91 11.85
CA TYR A 79 13.48 3.67 12.12
C TYR A 79 14.48 2.59 12.48
N ARG A 80 14.12 1.74 13.45
CA ARG A 80 14.86 0.52 13.73
C ARG A 80 13.93 -0.67 13.65
N CYS A 81 14.47 -1.77 13.15
CA CYS A 81 13.77 -3.04 13.14
C CYS A 81 13.48 -3.48 14.60
N PRO A 82 12.22 -3.76 14.96
CA PRO A 82 11.89 -4.21 16.32
C PRO A 82 12.47 -5.58 16.64
N GLN A 83 12.79 -6.40 15.63
CA GLN A 83 13.35 -7.73 15.83
C GLN A 83 14.88 -7.72 16.08
N CYS A 84 15.64 -6.87 15.37
CA CYS A 84 17.11 -6.90 15.43
C CYS A 84 17.79 -5.56 15.78
N GLY A 85 17.04 -4.46 15.91
CA GLY A 85 17.56 -3.14 16.26
C GLY A 85 18.33 -2.41 15.15
N ALA A 86 18.48 -3.03 13.97
CA ALA A 86 19.17 -2.43 12.84
C ALA A 86 18.43 -1.18 12.35
N SER A 87 19.19 -0.15 11.95
CA SER A 87 18.65 1.08 11.36
C SER A 87 18.10 0.80 9.96
N ILE A 88 16.87 1.21 9.69
CA ILE A 88 16.18 0.97 8.42
C ILE A 88 15.91 2.32 7.76
N GLN A 89 16.28 2.44 6.49
CA GLN A 89 15.84 3.55 5.65
C GLN A 89 14.46 3.21 5.09
N LEU A 90 13.46 3.96 5.50
CA LEU A 90 12.09 3.82 5.00
C LEU A 90 11.76 4.99 4.07
N ASN A 91 11.01 4.70 3.01
CA ASN A 91 10.26 5.73 2.30
C ASN A 91 9.27 6.34 3.30
N PRO A 92 9.13 7.69 3.39
CA PRO A 92 8.13 8.33 4.24
C PRO A 92 6.71 7.81 4.07
N GLU A 93 6.36 7.33 2.88
CA GLU A 93 5.03 6.79 2.58
C GLU A 93 4.93 5.27 2.83
N ALA A 94 6.04 4.60 3.16
CA ALA A 94 6.02 3.16 3.42
C ALA A 94 5.07 2.83 4.58
N VAL A 95 4.20 1.84 4.37
CA VAL A 95 3.36 1.27 5.42
C VAL A 95 3.90 -0.08 5.91
N VAL A 96 4.59 -0.83 5.06
CA VAL A 96 5.22 -2.13 5.36
C VAL A 96 6.65 -2.15 4.84
N TYR A 97 7.54 -2.87 5.51
CA TYR A 97 8.91 -3.07 5.04
C TYR A 97 9.42 -4.46 5.37
N VAL A 98 10.50 -4.83 4.69
CA VAL A 98 11.25 -6.07 4.96
C VAL A 98 12.66 -5.69 5.36
N CYS A 99 13.10 -6.12 6.53
CA CYS A 99 14.40 -5.79 7.08
C CYS A 99 15.52 -6.49 6.29
N PRO A 100 16.46 -5.77 5.66
CA PRO A 100 17.54 -6.38 4.88
C PRO A 100 18.57 -7.10 5.76
N TYR A 101 18.54 -6.89 7.08
CA TYR A 101 19.51 -7.47 8.01
C TYR A 101 19.04 -8.81 8.60
N CYS A 102 17.81 -8.87 9.11
CA CYS A 102 17.28 -10.06 9.77
C CYS A 102 16.14 -10.75 9.00
N GLY A 103 15.61 -10.13 7.96
CA GLY A 103 14.53 -10.68 7.14
C GLY A 103 13.12 -10.53 7.74
N TRP A 104 12.98 -9.90 8.91
CA TRP A 104 11.68 -9.61 9.49
C TRP A 104 10.87 -8.68 8.59
N ALA A 105 9.58 -9.01 8.41
CA ALA A 105 8.63 -8.18 7.69
C ALA A 105 7.54 -7.67 8.63
N GLY A 106 7.21 -6.40 8.50
CA GLY A 106 6.19 -5.79 9.33
C GLY A 106 5.88 -4.37 8.92
N ASP A 107 4.88 -3.81 9.59
CA ASP A 107 4.43 -2.46 9.35
C ASP A 107 5.31 -1.41 10.06
N VAL A 108 5.09 -0.14 9.74
CA VAL A 108 5.79 0.99 10.38
C VAL A 108 5.38 1.23 11.85
N ARG A 109 4.38 0.51 12.34
CA ARG A 109 3.95 0.51 13.75
C ARG A 109 4.69 -0.56 14.57
N GLY A 110 5.43 -1.44 13.90
CA GLY A 110 6.20 -2.52 14.52
C GLY A 110 5.45 -3.85 14.60
N GLU A 111 4.29 -3.95 13.95
CA GLU A 111 3.49 -5.18 13.90
C GLU A 111 4.00 -6.11 12.79
N GLY A 112 4.12 -7.41 13.09
CA GLY A 112 4.58 -8.40 12.12
C GLY A 112 3.54 -8.64 11.03
N VAL A 113 4.01 -8.70 9.77
CA VAL A 113 3.16 -8.96 8.60
C VAL A 113 3.73 -10.14 7.83
N VAL A 114 2.87 -11.07 7.44
CA VAL A 114 3.26 -12.20 6.57
C VAL A 114 3.31 -11.70 5.12
N VAL A 115 4.52 -11.53 4.60
CA VAL A 115 4.75 -11.24 3.19
C VAL A 115 4.84 -12.56 2.43
N ARG A 116 4.17 -12.65 1.28
CA ARG A 116 4.25 -13.80 0.38
C ARG A 116 4.84 -13.36 -0.95
N VAL A 117 5.71 -14.20 -1.51
CA VAL A 117 6.47 -13.86 -2.73
C VAL A 117 6.48 -15.02 -3.70
N TRP A 118 6.11 -14.76 -4.95
CA TRP A 118 6.43 -15.70 -6.03
C TRP A 118 7.92 -15.60 -6.34
N PRO A 119 8.69 -16.70 -6.28
CA PRO A 119 10.11 -16.68 -6.58
C PRO A 119 10.38 -16.05 -7.95
N ALA A 120 11.35 -15.14 -8.00
CA ALA A 120 11.75 -14.57 -9.28
C ALA A 120 12.25 -15.65 -10.24
N GLY A 121 11.82 -15.54 -11.50
CA GLY A 121 12.36 -16.38 -12.57
C GLY A 121 13.84 -16.08 -12.82
N HIS A 122 14.52 -16.99 -13.53
CA HIS A 122 15.92 -16.79 -13.89
C HIS A 122 16.09 -15.56 -14.80
N ARG A 123 16.95 -14.62 -14.37
CA ARG A 123 17.33 -13.40 -15.12
C ARG A 123 17.64 -13.64 -16.61
N GLY A 124 18.29 -14.75 -16.93
CA GLY A 124 18.62 -15.13 -18.32
C GLY A 124 17.40 -15.36 -19.22
N LEU A 125 16.25 -15.71 -18.66
CA LEU A 125 14.99 -15.81 -19.41
C LEU A 125 14.49 -14.43 -19.84
N VAL A 126 14.58 -13.43 -18.96
CA VAL A 126 14.15 -12.06 -19.24
C VAL A 126 15.08 -11.42 -20.26
N GLU A 127 16.40 -11.51 -20.07
CA GLU A 127 17.38 -11.00 -21.04
C GLU A 127 17.23 -11.69 -22.40
N GLY A 128 16.97 -12.99 -22.41
CA GLY A 128 16.69 -13.74 -23.64
C GLY A 128 15.41 -13.30 -24.35
N LEU A 129 14.36 -12.94 -23.61
CA LEU A 129 13.13 -12.39 -24.17
C LEU A 129 13.35 -11.00 -24.78
N VAL A 130 14.02 -10.11 -24.05
CA VAL A 130 14.30 -8.73 -24.52
C VAL A 130 15.14 -8.75 -25.80
N ARG A 131 16.19 -9.59 -25.86
CA ARG A 131 17.00 -9.76 -27.08
C ARG A 131 16.18 -10.23 -28.28
N ARG A 132 15.15 -11.07 -28.08
CA ARG A 132 14.26 -11.52 -29.17
C ARG A 132 13.35 -10.40 -29.69
N LEU A 133 13.08 -9.38 -28.89
CA LEU A 133 12.33 -8.20 -29.31
C LEU A 133 13.20 -7.19 -30.09
N GLY A 134 14.49 -7.49 -30.28
CA GLY A 134 15.42 -6.66 -31.07
C GLY A 134 16.10 -5.54 -30.28
N GLU A 135 15.90 -5.49 -28.96
CA GLU A 135 16.52 -4.50 -28.08
C GLU A 135 17.61 -5.13 -27.21
N GLU A 136 18.65 -4.35 -26.92
CA GLU A 136 19.71 -4.74 -25.99
C GLU A 136 19.48 -4.03 -24.65
N PRO A 137 19.17 -4.77 -23.57
CA PRO A 137 18.86 -4.14 -22.30
C PRO A 137 20.11 -3.48 -21.72
N VAL A 138 20.01 -2.17 -21.44
CA VAL A 138 21.10 -1.40 -20.80
C VAL A 138 21.32 -1.86 -19.34
N ALA A 139 20.23 -2.14 -18.63
CA ALA A 139 20.23 -2.70 -17.29
C ALA A 139 18.96 -3.51 -17.05
N VAL A 140 19.06 -4.58 -16.24
CA VAL A 140 17.93 -5.39 -15.80
C VAL A 140 17.92 -5.41 -14.28
N GLU A 141 16.91 -4.76 -13.70
CA GLU A 141 16.66 -4.77 -12.26
C GLU A 141 15.42 -5.58 -11.93
N LEU A 142 15.55 -6.51 -11.00
CA LEU A 142 14.41 -7.22 -10.45
C LEU A 142 13.76 -6.36 -9.35
N ARG A 143 12.47 -6.05 -9.53
CA ARG A 143 11.65 -5.36 -8.54
C ARG A 143 10.41 -6.19 -8.22
N TYR A 144 10.10 -6.35 -6.93
CA TYR A 144 8.85 -6.94 -6.48
C TYR A 144 7.84 -5.82 -6.25
N VAL A 145 6.72 -5.90 -6.96
CA VAL A 145 5.60 -4.96 -6.82
C VAL A 145 4.63 -5.53 -5.76
N PRO A 146 4.38 -4.82 -4.66
CA PRO A 146 3.52 -5.33 -3.60
C PRO A 146 2.03 -5.20 -3.95
N PHE A 147 1.24 -6.19 -3.53
CA PHE A 147 -0.21 -6.20 -3.63
C PHE A 147 -0.83 -6.60 -2.30
N TRP A 148 -1.97 -6.00 -1.98
CA TRP A 148 -2.93 -6.57 -1.05
C TRP A 148 -3.83 -7.52 -1.83
N VAL A 149 -4.00 -8.75 -1.34
CA VAL A 149 -4.85 -9.76 -1.99
C VAL A 149 -5.96 -10.15 -1.04
N PHE A 150 -7.20 -10.00 -1.51
CA PHE A 150 -8.41 -10.27 -0.76
C PHE A 150 -9.16 -11.44 -1.40
N GLU A 151 -9.44 -12.47 -0.62
CA GLU A 151 -10.38 -13.52 -0.99
C GLU A 151 -11.76 -13.13 -0.46
N ALA A 152 -12.71 -12.89 -1.34
CA ALA A 152 -14.04 -12.42 -1.00
C ALA A 152 -15.11 -13.44 -1.39
N SER A 153 -16.13 -13.57 -0.53
CA SER A 153 -17.41 -14.19 -0.88
C SER A 153 -18.41 -13.06 -1.02
N VAL A 154 -18.87 -12.83 -2.25
CA VAL A 154 -19.77 -11.73 -2.60
C VAL A 154 -21.19 -12.28 -2.65
N GLU A 155 -22.09 -11.58 -1.96
CA GLU A 155 -23.53 -11.81 -2.04
C GLU A 155 -24.21 -10.48 -2.28
N ALA A 156 -25.02 -10.38 -3.33
CA ALA A 156 -25.72 -9.16 -3.68
C ALA A 156 -27.16 -9.48 -4.08
N ASP A 157 -28.10 -8.73 -3.53
CA ASP A 157 -29.49 -8.71 -3.98
C ASP A 157 -29.68 -7.57 -4.97
N TYR A 158 -30.32 -7.84 -6.10
CA TYR A 158 -30.58 -6.83 -7.12
C TYR A 158 -32.06 -6.73 -7.46
N ALA A 159 -32.47 -5.52 -7.84
CA ALA A 159 -33.76 -5.25 -8.44
C ALA A 159 -33.56 -4.35 -9.66
N ALA A 160 -34.05 -4.78 -10.82
CA ALA A 160 -33.87 -4.10 -12.09
C ALA A 160 -35.19 -3.97 -12.85
N THR A 161 -35.22 -3.09 -13.85
CA THR A 161 -36.33 -2.99 -14.82
C THR A 161 -35.80 -3.34 -16.20
N VAL A 162 -36.22 -4.48 -16.74
CA VAL A 162 -35.85 -4.93 -18.08
C VAL A 162 -36.85 -4.37 -19.08
N VAL A 163 -36.34 -3.83 -20.19
CA VAL A 163 -37.16 -3.36 -21.32
C VAL A 163 -36.97 -4.31 -22.48
N TYR A 164 -38.00 -5.08 -22.84
CA TYR A 164 -37.94 -6.00 -23.97
C TYR A 164 -38.93 -5.62 -25.07
N ARG A 165 -38.63 -6.06 -26.29
CA ARG A 165 -39.50 -5.87 -27.45
C ARG A 165 -40.34 -7.13 -27.65
N ARG A 166 -41.66 -6.99 -27.58
CA ARG A 166 -42.60 -8.06 -27.89
C ARG A 166 -43.25 -7.79 -29.25
N ALA A 167 -43.15 -8.75 -30.17
CA ALA A 167 -43.91 -8.71 -31.41
C ALA A 167 -45.40 -8.90 -31.08
N ARG A 168 -46.23 -7.93 -31.45
CA ARG A 168 -47.69 -8.09 -31.44
C ARG A 168 -48.19 -8.09 -32.89
N PRO A 169 -49.03 -9.06 -33.26
CA PRO A 169 -49.69 -9.03 -34.56
C PRO A 169 -50.62 -7.82 -34.62
N ALA A 170 -50.39 -6.90 -35.56
CA ALA A 170 -51.31 -5.81 -35.81
C ALA A 170 -52.40 -6.36 -36.75
N GLY A 171 -53.60 -6.61 -36.20
CA GLY A 171 -54.72 -7.08 -36.99
C GLY A 171 -55.14 -6.03 -38.01
N GLY A 172 -54.95 -6.34 -39.30
CA GLY A 172 -55.57 -5.60 -40.39
C GLY A 172 -57.02 -6.04 -40.56
N TYR A 173 -57.97 -5.11 -40.50
CA TYR A 173 -59.32 -5.34 -41.01
C TYR A 173 -59.22 -5.40 -42.55
N GLY A 174 -59.03 -6.61 -43.09
CA GLY A 174 -58.97 -6.83 -44.54
C GLY A 174 -57.87 -7.80 -44.97
N ARG A 175 -58.01 -8.32 -46.20
CA ARG A 175 -57.25 -9.41 -46.84
C ARG A 175 -55.78 -9.04 -47.21
N GLY A 176 -55.08 -8.31 -46.34
CA GLY A 176 -53.68 -7.91 -46.50
C GLY A 176 -52.73 -8.71 -45.59
N PRO A 177 -51.41 -8.72 -45.86
CA PRO A 177 -50.43 -9.44 -45.06
C PRO A 177 -50.34 -8.88 -43.63
N TYR A 178 -50.18 -9.76 -42.64
CA TYR A 178 -50.04 -9.39 -41.23
C TYR A 178 -48.82 -8.49 -41.03
N GLU A 179 -49.03 -7.26 -40.57
CA GLU A 179 -47.94 -6.37 -40.19
C GLU A 179 -47.54 -6.65 -38.73
N THR A 180 -46.25 -6.90 -38.49
CA THR A 180 -45.75 -7.17 -37.13
C THR A 180 -45.34 -5.85 -36.47
N ARG A 181 -46.01 -5.47 -35.37
CA ARG A 181 -45.64 -4.29 -34.59
C ARG A 181 -44.85 -4.70 -33.36
N TYR A 182 -43.64 -4.16 -33.18
CA TYR A 182 -42.86 -4.36 -31.97
C TYR A 182 -43.28 -3.34 -30.90
N VAL A 183 -43.77 -3.83 -29.77
CA VAL A 183 -44.11 -3.02 -28.60
C VAL A 183 -43.01 -3.17 -27.54
N ARG A 184 -42.59 -2.05 -26.94
CA ARG A 184 -41.68 -2.06 -25.78
C ARG A 184 -42.48 -2.29 -24.51
N GLU A 185 -42.21 -3.37 -23.80
CA GLU A 185 -42.77 -3.66 -22.48
C GLU A 185 -41.67 -3.56 -21.41
N ARG A 186 -42.02 -3.09 -20.21
CA ARG A 186 -41.12 -2.97 -19.06
C ARG A 186 -41.53 -4.00 -18.01
N MET A 187 -40.58 -4.77 -17.49
CA MET A 187 -40.81 -5.75 -16.43
C MET A 187 -39.81 -5.51 -15.31
N ARG A 188 -40.30 -5.47 -14.06
CA ARG A 188 -39.43 -5.50 -12.89
C ARG A 188 -38.94 -6.92 -12.68
N VAL A 189 -37.65 -7.08 -12.50
CA VAL A 189 -36.99 -8.34 -12.15
C VAL A 189 -36.20 -8.11 -10.88
N SER A 190 -36.01 -9.16 -10.11
CA SER A 190 -35.16 -9.14 -8.93
C SER A 190 -34.54 -10.51 -8.77
N GLY A 191 -33.36 -10.55 -8.18
CA GLY A 191 -32.63 -11.78 -7.95
C GLY A 191 -31.51 -11.60 -6.95
N ARG A 192 -30.81 -12.69 -6.68
CA ARG A 192 -29.63 -12.72 -5.83
C ARG A 192 -28.48 -13.31 -6.62
N ILE A 193 -27.31 -12.70 -6.49
CA ILE A 193 -26.06 -13.20 -7.03
C ILE A 193 -25.13 -13.59 -5.89
N GLN A 194 -24.42 -14.69 -6.07
CA GLN A 194 -23.44 -15.19 -5.13
C GLN A 194 -22.24 -15.72 -5.91
N PHE A 195 -21.05 -15.22 -5.60
CA PHE A 195 -19.81 -15.71 -6.20
C PHE A 195 -18.63 -15.53 -5.25
N LYS A 196 -17.56 -16.29 -5.50
CA LYS A 196 -16.27 -16.09 -4.84
C LYS A 196 -15.34 -15.39 -5.81
N ALA A 197 -14.61 -14.41 -5.31
CA ALA A 197 -13.66 -13.66 -6.11
C ALA A 197 -12.35 -13.48 -5.33
N VAL A 198 -11.26 -13.36 -6.08
CA VAL A 198 -9.98 -12.89 -5.56
C VAL A 198 -9.75 -11.52 -6.15
N ARG A 199 -9.51 -10.53 -5.29
CA ARG A 199 -9.18 -9.18 -5.73
C ARG A 199 -7.80 -8.78 -5.27
N ALA A 200 -6.95 -8.41 -6.21
CA ALA A 200 -5.65 -7.85 -5.91
C ALA A 200 -5.70 -6.33 -6.07
N VAL A 201 -5.18 -5.62 -5.09
CA VAL A 201 -5.06 -4.17 -5.11
C VAL A 201 -3.58 -3.82 -5.01
N PRO A 202 -2.99 -3.11 -6.00
CA PRO A 202 -1.61 -2.70 -5.90
C PRO A 202 -1.41 -1.86 -4.65
N ALA A 203 -0.38 -2.16 -3.86
CA ALA A 203 -0.18 -1.48 -2.59
C ALA A 203 0.57 -0.14 -2.75
N ARG A 204 0.53 0.51 -3.92
CA ARG A 204 1.25 1.75 -4.26
C ARG A 204 0.40 2.69 -5.09
N LEU A 205 0.60 4.01 -4.95
CA LEU A 205 -0.21 5.04 -5.63
C LEU A 205 0.01 5.08 -7.15
N HIS A 206 1.17 4.66 -7.64
CA HIS A 206 1.54 4.70 -9.06
C HIS A 206 1.94 3.32 -9.60
N ALA A 207 1.17 2.29 -9.24
CA ALA A 207 1.44 0.93 -9.70
C ALA A 207 1.32 0.74 -11.22
N GLU A 208 0.60 1.63 -11.91
CA GLU A 208 0.45 1.63 -13.38
C GLU A 208 1.77 1.65 -14.14
N VAL A 209 2.82 2.27 -13.56
CA VAL A 209 4.19 2.30 -14.11
C VAL A 209 4.76 0.89 -14.30
N PHE A 210 4.21 -0.10 -13.60
CA PHE A 210 4.63 -1.51 -13.65
C PHE A 210 3.63 -2.41 -14.40
N GLY A 211 2.73 -1.85 -15.22
CA GLY A 211 1.67 -2.60 -15.90
C GLY A 211 0.56 -2.99 -14.92
N GLY A 212 0.01 -1.99 -14.22
CA GLY A 212 -0.83 -2.18 -13.03
C GLY A 212 -2.01 -3.13 -13.24
N GLU A 213 -2.76 -3.00 -14.33
CA GLU A 213 -3.95 -3.83 -14.58
C GLU A 213 -3.57 -5.25 -15.03
N GLU A 214 -2.62 -5.40 -15.94
CA GLU A 214 -2.16 -6.70 -16.40
C GLU A 214 -1.51 -7.49 -15.27
N LEU A 215 -0.72 -6.81 -14.42
CA LEU A 215 -0.09 -7.41 -13.26
C LEU A 215 -1.14 -7.76 -12.19
N ARG A 216 -2.16 -6.92 -11.98
CA ARG A 216 -3.29 -7.24 -11.10
C ARG A 216 -4.00 -8.51 -11.54
N LEU A 217 -4.41 -8.58 -12.81
CA LEU A 217 -5.08 -9.76 -13.37
C LEU A 217 -4.19 -11.00 -13.29
N TRP A 218 -2.88 -10.84 -13.50
CA TRP A 218 -1.92 -11.92 -13.32
C TRP A 218 -1.85 -12.40 -11.87
N VAL A 219 -1.80 -11.49 -10.89
CA VAL A 219 -1.79 -11.80 -9.45
C VAL A 219 -3.06 -12.55 -9.06
N GLU A 220 -4.24 -12.04 -9.43
CA GLU A 220 -5.53 -12.68 -9.13
C GLU A 220 -5.61 -14.09 -9.71
N ARG A 221 -5.28 -14.24 -11.00
CA ARG A 221 -5.26 -15.54 -11.67
C ARG A 221 -4.25 -16.48 -11.02
N ARG A 222 -3.04 -16.00 -10.73
CA ARG A 222 -1.97 -16.84 -10.16
C ARG A 222 -2.30 -17.25 -8.74
N TRP A 223 -2.93 -16.38 -7.95
CA TRP A 223 -3.36 -16.69 -6.60
C TRP A 223 -4.33 -17.89 -6.56
N CYS A 224 -5.31 -17.91 -7.47
CA CYS A 224 -6.24 -19.03 -7.61
C CYS A 224 -5.56 -20.35 -8.03
N LEU A 225 -4.50 -20.28 -8.84
CA LEU A 225 -3.80 -21.46 -9.36
C LEU A 225 -2.70 -21.97 -8.44
N GLN A 226 -1.91 -21.07 -7.86
CA GLN A 226 -0.75 -21.36 -7.03
C GLN A 226 -0.43 -20.14 -6.16
N GLN A 227 -0.91 -20.16 -4.92
CA GLN A 227 -0.59 -19.14 -3.94
C GLN A 227 0.93 -19.08 -3.69
N PRO A 228 1.49 -17.87 -3.54
CA PRO A 228 2.91 -17.71 -3.24
C PRO A 228 3.21 -18.21 -1.83
N PRO A 229 4.37 -18.86 -1.62
CA PRO A 229 4.81 -19.23 -0.28
C PRO A 229 5.02 -17.99 0.58
N ALA A 230 4.96 -18.18 1.90
CA ALA A 230 5.41 -17.16 2.84
C ALA A 230 6.91 -16.91 2.64
N LEU A 231 7.32 -15.66 2.77
CA LEU A 231 8.70 -15.25 2.63
C LEU A 231 9.47 -15.55 3.91
N GLU A 232 10.34 -16.56 3.86
CA GLU A 232 11.22 -16.91 4.96
C GLU A 232 12.30 -15.85 5.19
N ALA A 233 12.70 -15.67 6.45
CA ALA A 233 13.61 -14.59 6.87
C ALA A 233 14.95 -14.59 6.10
N GLU A 234 15.54 -15.75 5.80
CA GLU A 234 16.83 -15.79 5.08
C GLU A 234 16.67 -15.34 3.62
N ALA A 235 15.64 -15.82 2.94
CA ALA A 235 15.30 -15.38 1.59
C ALA A 235 14.95 -13.88 1.57
N ALA A 236 14.22 -13.42 2.59
CA ALA A 236 13.79 -12.04 2.76
C ALA A 236 14.98 -11.06 2.75
N LYS A 237 16.08 -11.37 3.45
CA LYS A 237 17.28 -10.50 3.48
C LYS A 237 17.79 -10.18 2.07
N SER A 238 17.90 -11.21 1.23
CA SER A 238 18.46 -11.09 -0.12
C SER A 238 17.57 -10.28 -1.07
N ILE A 239 16.24 -10.36 -0.91
CA ILE A 239 15.29 -9.71 -1.80
C ILE A 239 14.77 -8.38 -1.26
N ALA A 240 14.98 -8.07 0.01
CA ALA A 240 14.47 -6.87 0.66
C ALA A 240 14.75 -5.57 -0.13
N PRO A 241 15.96 -5.33 -0.68
CA PRO A 241 16.23 -4.12 -1.47
C PRO A 241 15.46 -4.05 -2.80
N SER A 242 15.02 -5.21 -3.30
CA SER A 242 14.23 -5.33 -4.53
C SER A 242 12.72 -5.19 -4.27
N ILE A 243 12.26 -5.24 -3.02
CA ILE A 243 10.84 -5.07 -2.69
C ILE A 243 10.53 -3.57 -2.70
N LEU A 244 9.57 -3.17 -3.55
CA LEU A 244 9.07 -1.82 -3.54
C LEU A 244 8.22 -1.61 -2.27
N ALA A 245 8.41 -0.47 -1.62
CA ALA A 245 7.68 -0.13 -0.40
C ALA A 245 6.18 0.00 -0.71
N PRO A 246 5.29 -0.72 0.01
CA PRO A 246 3.86 -0.46 0.01
C PRO A 246 3.58 0.93 0.57
N GLU A 247 2.76 1.72 -0.11
CA GLU A 247 2.33 3.08 0.26
C GLU A 247 0.85 3.13 0.71
N LEU A 248 0.07 2.12 0.32
CA LEU A 248 -1.35 2.00 0.69
C LEU A 248 -1.52 1.04 1.86
N SER A 249 -2.27 1.49 2.87
CA SER A 249 -2.65 0.64 4.00
C SER A 249 -3.60 -0.48 3.56
N ARG A 250 -3.72 -1.50 4.41
CA ARG A 250 -4.65 -2.61 4.19
C ARG A 250 -6.10 -2.11 4.13
N GLU A 251 -6.45 -1.14 4.95
CA GLU A 251 -7.81 -0.60 5.06
C GLU A 251 -8.23 0.09 3.76
N VAL A 252 -7.39 0.99 3.26
CA VAL A 252 -7.63 1.71 2.00
C VAL A 252 -7.69 0.73 0.83
N ALA A 253 -6.79 -0.28 0.81
CA ALA A 253 -6.82 -1.30 -0.22
C ALA A 253 -8.06 -2.21 -0.13
N ALA A 254 -8.60 -2.44 1.07
CA ALA A 254 -9.82 -3.21 1.26
C ALA A 254 -11.05 -2.44 0.76
N GLU A 255 -11.14 -1.14 1.02
CA GLU A 255 -12.19 -0.27 0.46
C GLU A 255 -12.17 -0.31 -1.07
N ALA A 256 -11.00 -0.12 -1.68
CA ALA A 256 -10.85 -0.20 -3.13
C ALA A 256 -11.22 -1.59 -3.70
N ALA A 257 -10.95 -2.66 -2.95
CA ALA A 257 -11.34 -4.01 -3.34
C ALA A 257 -12.86 -4.22 -3.27
N VAL A 258 -13.52 -3.67 -2.25
CA VAL A 258 -14.98 -3.72 -2.10
C VAL A 258 -15.65 -2.98 -3.25
N ASP A 259 -15.26 -1.73 -3.52
CA ASP A 259 -15.82 -0.93 -4.62
C ASP A 259 -15.75 -1.69 -5.96
N ALA A 260 -14.60 -2.31 -6.24
CA ALA A 260 -14.42 -3.08 -7.46
C ALA A 260 -15.28 -4.35 -7.53
N LEU A 261 -15.55 -5.00 -6.39
CA LEU A 261 -16.41 -6.18 -6.32
C LEU A 261 -17.89 -5.81 -6.41
N GLU A 262 -18.29 -4.64 -5.92
CA GLU A 262 -19.63 -4.09 -6.11
C GLU A 262 -19.91 -3.81 -7.59
N ASP A 263 -18.95 -3.26 -8.32
CA ASP A 263 -19.05 -3.06 -9.77
C ASP A 263 -19.20 -4.40 -10.52
N GLU A 264 -18.39 -5.40 -10.16
CA GLU A 264 -18.49 -6.75 -10.75
C GLU A 264 -19.85 -7.41 -10.46
N ALA A 265 -20.34 -7.27 -9.23
CA ALA A 265 -21.67 -7.72 -8.83
C ALA A 265 -22.77 -7.02 -9.64
N ALA A 266 -22.64 -5.70 -9.85
CA ALA A 266 -23.58 -4.94 -10.67
C ALA A 266 -23.55 -5.36 -12.15
N GLU A 267 -22.39 -5.69 -12.71
CA GLU A 267 -22.28 -6.24 -14.06
C GLU A 267 -22.91 -7.62 -14.19
N GLU A 268 -22.68 -8.51 -13.22
CA GLU A 268 -23.27 -9.85 -13.22
C GLU A 268 -24.80 -9.77 -13.08
N ALA A 269 -25.32 -8.83 -12.27
CA ALA A 269 -26.76 -8.57 -12.17
C ALA A 269 -27.38 -8.00 -13.47
N ARG A 270 -26.58 -7.45 -14.38
CA ARG A 270 -27.04 -6.96 -15.69
C ARG A 270 -27.08 -8.05 -16.76
N ARG A 271 -26.35 -9.16 -16.58
CA ARG A 271 -26.32 -10.29 -17.51
C ARG A 271 -27.61 -11.11 -17.43
#